data_AF-A0A645E3D6-F1
#
_entry.id   AF-A0A645E3D6-F1
#
_cell.length_a   1.000
_cell.length_b   1.000
_cell.length_c   1.000
_cell.angle_alpha   90.00
_cell.angle_beta   90.00
_cell.angle_gamma   90.00
#
_symmetry.space_group_name_H-M   'P 1'
#
loop_
_entity.id
_entity.type
_entity.pdbx_description
1 polymer ?
#
loop_
_entity_poly.entity_id
_entity_poly.type
_entity_poly.pdbx_seq_one_letter_code
_entity_poly.pdbx_strand_id
1 'polypeptide(L)'
;MLVLTPEGLESYEGNYDAYLAELDRLSGAETALDEGLTRTEAVKQRRRARVEQEKYEALKQAVAVAEQAVMHAEENLKRLEALAATPEVYADPEASRRNALSIREAKRQAEESYAGWEAAESALADFDSQET
;
A
#
# COMPACT_ATOMS: atom_id res chain seq x y z
N MET A 1 4.69 20.82 2.90
CA MET A 1 3.99 20.99 1.61
C MET A 1 3.63 22.46 1.45
N LEU A 2 3.72 23.04 0.25
CA LEU A 2 3.32 24.43 0.01
C LEU A 2 1.88 24.47 -0.49
N VAL A 3 1.06 25.32 0.12
CA VAL A 3 -0.37 25.43 -0.19
C VAL A 3 -0.71 26.88 -0.49
N LEU A 4 -1.51 27.08 -1.54
CA LEU A 4 -1.95 28.40 -1.97
C LEU A 4 -3.28 28.73 -1.27
N THR A 5 -3.26 29.76 -0.42
CA THR A 5 -4.43 30.34 0.25
C THR A 5 -4.78 31.69 -0.40
N PRO A 6 -5.98 32.25 -0.14
CA PRO A 6 -6.37 33.57 -0.64
C PRO A 6 -5.41 34.70 -0.21
N GLU A 7 -4.74 34.53 0.93
CA GLU A 7 -3.77 35.48 1.50
C GLU A 7 -2.32 35.27 1.00
N GLY A 8 -2.01 34.13 0.36
CA GLY A 8 -0.68 33.87 -0.18
C GLY A 8 -0.29 32.39 -0.22
N LEU A 9 1.02 32.12 -0.18
CA LEU A 9 1.57 30.77 -0.16
C LEU A 9 1.98 30.41 1.27
N GLU A 10 1.31 29.43 1.88
CA GLU A 10 1.62 28.94 3.23
C GLU A 10 2.36 27.59 3.21
N SER A 11 3.28 27.41 4.15
CA SER A 11 3.98 26.14 4.36
C SER A 11 3.25 25.31 5.41
N TYR A 12 2.62 24.22 4.99
CA TYR A 12 1.99 23.25 5.88
C TYR A 12 2.97 22.13 6.23
N GLU A 13 3.14 21.87 7.52
CA GLU A 13 4.08 20.86 8.07
C GLU A 13 3.51 19.43 8.09
N GLY A 14 2.36 19.18 7.48
CA GLY A 14 1.76 17.84 7.32
C GLY A 14 1.73 17.33 5.87
N ASN A 15 1.28 16.09 5.70
CA ASN A 15 1.00 15.51 4.38
C ASN A 15 -0.27 16.13 3.76
N TYR A 16 -0.49 15.89 2.46
CA TYR A 16 -1.63 16.44 1.73
C TYR A 16 -2.98 16.00 2.32
N ASP A 17 -3.07 14.74 2.73
CA ASP A 17 -4.29 14.16 3.30
C ASP A 17 -4.67 14.81 4.64
N ALA A 18 -3.68 15.09 5.51
CA ALA A 18 -3.92 15.77 6.78
C ALA A 18 -4.34 17.24 6.56
N TYR A 19 -3.85 17.87 5.50
CA TYR A 19 -4.28 19.22 5.12
C TYR A 19 -5.74 19.21 4.66
N LEU A 20 -6.14 18.26 3.81
CA LEU A 20 -7.53 18.10 3.37
C LEU A 20 -8.47 17.79 4.54
N ALA A 21 -8.05 16.93 5.47
CA ALA A 21 -8.85 16.62 6.66
C ALA A 21 -9.04 17.84 7.59
N GLU A 22 -8.04 18.71 7.70
CA GLU A 22 -8.15 19.95 8.48
C GLU A 22 -9.03 20.99 7.77
N LEU A 23 -8.89 21.09 6.44
CA LEU A 23 -9.73 21.94 5.62
C LEU A 23 -11.20 21.50 5.64
N ASP A 24 -11.48 20.19 5.60
CA ASP A 24 -12.82 19.61 5.74
C ASP A 24 -13.42 19.82 7.14
N ARG A 25 -12.57 19.80 8.17
CA ARG A 25 -12.98 20.11 9.56
C ARG A 25 -13.40 21.58 9.70
N LEU A 26 -12.65 22.49 9.08
CA LEU A 26 -12.91 23.93 9.10
C LEU A 26 -14.12 24.29 8.23
N SER A 27 -14.21 23.75 7.01
CA SER A 27 -15.34 23.96 6.11
C SER A 27 -16.61 23.34 6.68
N GLY A 28 -16.57 22.10 7.17
CA GLY A 28 -17.73 21.42 7.77
C GLY A 28 -18.30 22.11 9.02
N ALA A 29 -17.54 22.98 9.69
CA ALA A 29 -18.03 23.82 10.77
C ALA A 29 -18.80 25.06 10.26
N GLU A 30 -18.39 25.63 9.13
CA GLU A 30 -19.06 26.75 8.46
C GLU A 30 -20.30 26.29 7.66
N THR A 31 -20.20 25.19 6.90
CA THR A 31 -21.29 24.67 6.06
C THR A 31 -22.46 24.12 6.90
N ALA A 32 -22.18 23.59 8.10
CA ALA A 32 -23.23 23.12 9.02
C ALA A 32 -24.12 24.25 9.56
N LEU A 33 -23.66 25.50 9.51
CA LEU A 33 -24.46 26.68 9.87
C LEU A 33 -25.29 27.20 8.69
N ASP A 34 -24.87 26.95 7.44
CA ASP A 34 -25.46 27.58 6.24
C ASP A 34 -26.45 26.66 5.47
N GLU A 35 -26.31 25.33 5.53
CA GLU A 35 -27.05 24.45 4.59
C GLU A 35 -28.37 23.85 5.10
N GLY A 36 -28.77 24.02 6.36
CA GLY A 36 -30.01 23.39 6.86
C GLY A 36 -30.03 21.86 6.69
N LEU A 37 -28.85 21.22 6.62
CA LEU A 37 -28.69 19.78 6.44
C LEU A 37 -29.34 19.05 7.62
N THR A 38 -30.27 18.13 7.35
CA THR A 38 -30.90 17.39 8.43
C THR A 38 -29.85 16.49 9.08
N ARG A 39 -29.84 16.38 10.42
CA ARG A 39 -28.89 15.54 11.19
C ARG A 39 -28.69 14.13 10.59
N THR A 40 -29.70 13.58 9.93
CA THR A 40 -29.69 12.28 9.28
C THR A 40 -28.79 12.22 8.03
N GLU A 41 -28.74 13.27 7.23
CA GLU A 41 -27.91 13.36 6.01
C GLU A 41 -26.43 13.51 6.38
N ALA A 42 -26.13 14.34 7.38
CA ALA A 42 -24.78 14.49 7.92
C ALA A 42 -24.23 13.18 8.51
N VAL A 43 -25.07 12.40 9.23
CA VAL A 43 -24.66 11.09 9.77
C VAL A 43 -24.42 10.07 8.66
N LYS A 44 -25.22 10.07 7.59
CA LYS A 44 -25.02 9.18 6.43
C LYS A 44 -23.71 9.50 5.70
N GLN A 45 -23.41 10.77 5.48
CA GLN A 45 -22.16 11.20 4.83
C GLN A 45 -20.94 10.81 5.66
N ARG A 46 -20.93 11.11 6.97
CA ARG A 46 -19.83 10.71 7.88
C ARG A 46 -19.59 9.20 7.90
N ARG A 47 -20.66 8.41 7.86
CA ARG A 47 -20.54 6.94 7.82
C ARG A 47 -19.94 6.46 6.49
N ARG A 48 -20.29 7.08 5.37
CA ARG A 48 -19.71 6.75 4.05
C ARG A 48 -18.22 7.10 4.02
N ALA A 49 -17.85 8.32 4.41
CA ALA A 49 -16.47 8.76 4.47
C ALA A 49 -15.59 7.85 5.34
N ARG A 50 -16.10 7.42 6.50
CA ARG A 50 -15.37 6.48 7.36
C ARG A 50 -15.15 5.11 6.69
N VAL A 51 -16.17 4.58 6.00
CA VAL A 51 -16.06 3.28 5.32
C VAL A 51 -15.07 3.36 4.15
N GLU A 52 -15.08 4.45 3.38
CA GLU A 52 -14.11 4.64 2.29
C GLU A 52 -12.69 4.80 2.84
N GLN A 53 -12.49 5.55 3.93
CA GLN A 53 -11.18 5.63 4.60
C GLN A 53 -10.71 4.25 5.08
N GLU A 54 -11.57 3.47 5.74
CA GLU A 54 -11.22 2.13 6.23
C GLU A 54 -10.83 1.19 5.08
N LYS A 55 -11.49 1.29 3.91
CA LYS A 55 -11.11 0.53 2.72
C LYS A 55 -9.76 0.99 2.17
N TYR A 56 -9.52 2.29 2.08
CA TYR A 56 -8.28 2.85 1.58
C TYR A 56 -7.08 2.41 2.42
N GLU A 57 -7.19 2.50 3.76
CA GLU A 57 -6.15 2.01 4.67
C GLU A 57 -5.91 0.50 4.52
N ALA A 58 -6.98 -0.28 4.30
CA ALA A 58 -6.85 -1.72 4.07
C ALA A 58 -6.11 -2.04 2.76
N LEU A 59 -6.37 -1.28 1.69
CA LEU A 59 -5.67 -1.43 0.41
C LEU A 59 -4.18 -1.08 0.53
N LYS A 60 -3.86 0.04 1.20
CA LYS A 60 -2.47 0.41 1.52
C LYS A 60 -1.76 -0.66 2.33
N GLN A 61 -2.44 -1.21 3.35
CA GLN A 61 -1.87 -2.28 4.15
C GLN A 61 -1.64 -3.55 3.33
N ALA A 62 -2.55 -3.89 2.40
CA ALA A 62 -2.39 -5.02 1.50
C ALA A 62 -1.16 -4.88 0.60
N VAL A 63 -0.92 -3.69 0.06
CA VAL A 63 0.30 -3.37 -0.69
C VAL A 63 1.54 -3.59 0.17
N ALA A 64 1.60 -3.00 1.36
CA ALA A 64 2.75 -3.11 2.25
C ALA A 64 3.05 -4.57 2.65
N VAL A 65 2.01 -5.39 2.87
CA VAL A 65 2.16 -6.83 3.14
C VAL A 65 2.70 -7.57 1.92
N ALA A 66 2.23 -7.23 0.72
CA ALA A 66 2.70 -7.84 -0.52
C ALA A 66 4.18 -7.47 -0.81
N GLU A 67 4.58 -6.22 -0.55
CA GLU A 67 5.99 -5.80 -0.64
C GLU A 67 6.89 -6.61 0.30
N GLN A 68 6.46 -6.82 1.55
CA GLN A 68 7.19 -7.67 2.50
C GLN A 68 7.29 -9.11 2.01
N ALA A 69 6.24 -9.65 1.39
CA ALA A 69 6.27 -10.99 0.82
C ALA A 69 7.28 -11.11 -0.33
N VAL A 70 7.34 -10.11 -1.21
CA VAL A 70 8.35 -10.01 -2.28
C VAL A 70 9.75 -10.01 -1.68
N MET A 71 10.02 -9.12 -0.72
CA MET A 71 11.32 -9.00 -0.06
C MET A 71 11.76 -10.34 0.54
N HIS A 72 10.89 -11.03 1.29
CA HIS A 72 11.22 -12.34 1.86
C HIS A 72 11.46 -13.42 0.81
N ALA A 73 10.69 -13.42 -0.30
CA ALA A 73 10.88 -14.36 -1.39
C ALA A 73 12.24 -14.15 -2.09
N GLU A 74 12.61 -12.90 -2.35
CA GLU A 74 13.91 -12.52 -2.93
C GLU A 74 15.07 -12.89 -2.01
N GLU A 75 14.97 -12.60 -0.71
CA GLU A 75 16.00 -12.96 0.27
C GLU A 75 16.21 -14.48 0.33
N ASN A 76 15.13 -15.25 0.33
CA ASN A 76 15.21 -16.71 0.32
C ASN A 76 15.84 -17.23 -0.98
N LEU A 77 15.46 -16.68 -2.13
CA LEU A 77 16.05 -17.04 -3.42
C LEU A 77 17.55 -16.75 -3.43
N LYS A 78 17.95 -15.54 -3.02
CA LYS A 78 19.36 -15.13 -2.95
C LYS A 78 20.17 -16.03 -2.02
N ARG A 79 19.61 -16.43 -0.88
CA ARG A 79 20.24 -17.36 0.06
C ARG A 79 20.47 -18.74 -0.58
N LEU A 80 19.50 -19.26 -1.33
CA LEU A 80 19.62 -20.56 -2.01
C LEU A 80 20.61 -20.51 -3.18
N GLU A 81 20.64 -19.39 -3.92
CA GLU A 81 21.62 -19.15 -4.99
C GLU A 81 23.04 -19.03 -4.43
N ALA A 82 23.22 -18.36 -3.29
CA ALA A 82 24.51 -18.32 -2.58
C ALA A 82 24.93 -19.71 -2.09
N LEU A 83 23.99 -20.50 -1.58
CA LEU A 83 24.25 -21.88 -1.17
C LEU A 83 24.67 -22.77 -2.35
N ALA A 84 24.17 -22.49 -3.57
CA ALA A 84 24.56 -23.24 -4.78
C ALA A 84 26.04 -23.06 -5.12
N ALA A 85 26.61 -21.90 -4.78
CA ALA A 85 27.99 -21.56 -5.06
C ALA A 85 28.99 -22.11 -4.03
N THR A 86 28.52 -22.76 -2.95
CA THR A 86 29.44 -23.30 -1.94
C THR A 86 30.08 -24.61 -2.40
N PRO A 87 31.34 -24.87 -2.04
CA PRO A 87 32.02 -26.10 -2.39
C PRO A 87 31.30 -27.35 -1.89
N GLU A 88 30.64 -27.31 -0.73
CA GLU A 88 29.93 -28.47 -0.19
C GLU A 88 28.75 -28.89 -1.07
N VAL A 89 28.00 -27.92 -1.61
CA VAL A 89 26.84 -28.20 -2.46
C VAL A 89 27.25 -28.48 -3.89
N TYR A 90 28.28 -27.82 -4.40
CA TYR A 90 28.78 -28.07 -5.75
C TYR A 90 29.42 -29.47 -5.90
N ALA A 91 30.14 -29.93 -4.86
CA ALA A 91 30.86 -31.20 -4.90
C ALA A 91 29.94 -32.43 -4.70
N ASP A 92 28.75 -32.27 -4.12
CA ASP A 92 27.77 -33.34 -3.92
C ASP A 92 26.63 -33.23 -4.96
N PRO A 93 26.54 -34.18 -5.92
CA PRO A 93 25.49 -34.17 -6.95
C PRO A 93 24.05 -34.18 -6.40
N GLU A 94 23.80 -34.86 -5.27
CA GLU A 94 22.45 -34.90 -4.67
C GLU A 94 22.13 -33.60 -3.94
N ALA A 95 23.10 -33.01 -3.24
CA ALA A 95 22.94 -31.69 -2.64
C ALA A 95 22.71 -30.61 -3.71
N SER A 96 23.48 -30.64 -4.80
CA SER A 96 23.32 -29.75 -5.94
C SER A 96 21.94 -29.88 -6.57
N ARG A 97 21.48 -31.11 -6.84
CA ARG A 97 20.14 -31.38 -7.39
C ARG A 97 19.03 -30.86 -6.48
N ARG A 98 19.13 -31.12 -5.17
CA ARG A 98 18.15 -30.64 -4.19
C ARG A 98 18.12 -29.11 -4.14
N ASN A 99 19.27 -28.45 -4.12
CA ASN A 99 19.35 -27.00 -4.11
C ASN A 99 18.79 -26.38 -5.40
N ALA A 100 19.06 -26.98 -6.57
CA ALA A 100 18.50 -26.52 -7.84
C ALA A 100 16.96 -26.61 -7.86
N LEU A 101 16.37 -27.66 -7.28
CA LEU A 101 14.92 -27.77 -7.12
C LEU A 101 14.37 -26.69 -6.18
N SER A 102 15.05 -26.43 -5.05
CA SER A 102 14.67 -25.37 -4.12
C SER A 102 14.76 -23.98 -4.75
N ILE A 103 15.79 -23.70 -5.56
CA ILE A 103 15.92 -22.42 -6.30
C ILE A 103 14.78 -22.27 -7.29
N ARG A 104 14.45 -23.31 -8.06
CA ARG A 104 13.34 -23.26 -9.02
C ARG A 104 12.02 -22.92 -8.32
N GLU A 105 11.77 -23.54 -7.18
CA GLU A 105 10.58 -23.29 -6.38
C GLU A 105 10.58 -21.88 -5.78
N ALA A 106 11.73 -21.40 -5.27
CA ALA A 106 11.86 -20.04 -4.76
C ALA A 106 11.66 -18.98 -5.85
N LYS A 107 12.10 -19.24 -7.09
CA LYS A 107 11.82 -18.37 -8.25
C LYS A 107 10.33 -18.28 -8.55
N ARG A 108 9.64 -19.41 -8.54
CA ARG A 108 8.17 -19.46 -8.70
C ARG A 108 7.46 -18.67 -7.60
N GLN A 109 7.89 -18.83 -6.35
CA GLN A 109 7.32 -18.08 -5.21
C GLN A 109 7.59 -16.57 -5.31
N ALA A 110 8.76 -16.16 -5.81
CA ALA A 110 9.06 -14.76 -6.06
C ALA A 110 8.15 -14.18 -7.15
N GLU A 111 7.99 -14.89 -8.27
CA GLU A 111 7.06 -14.52 -9.34
C GLU A 111 5.62 -14.36 -8.84
N GLU A 112 5.14 -15.30 -8.01
CA GLU A 112 3.82 -15.23 -7.39
C GLU A 112 3.68 -14.05 -6.43
N SER A 113 4.73 -13.74 -5.68
CA SER A 113 4.76 -12.59 -4.76
C SER A 113 4.69 -11.27 -5.52
N TYR A 114 5.41 -11.16 -6.65
CA TYR A 114 5.32 -9.98 -7.52
C TYR A 114 3.95 -9.82 -8.14
N ALA A 115 3.33 -10.91 -8.63
CA ALA A 115 1.97 -10.86 -9.15
C ALA A 115 0.97 -10.44 -8.07
N GLY A 116 1.15 -10.90 -6.82
CA GLY A 116 0.36 -10.48 -5.68
C GLY A 116 0.51 -9.00 -5.35
N TRP A 117 1.74 -8.47 -5.42
CA TRP A 117 2.02 -7.05 -5.23
C TRP A 117 1.41 -6.19 -6.35
N GLU A 118 1.59 -6.58 -7.62
CA GLU A 118 0.99 -5.88 -8.77
C GLU A 118 -0.54 -5.83 -8.67
N ALA A 119 -1.18 -6.92 -8.23
CA ALA A 119 -2.62 -6.94 -8.00
C ALA A 119 -3.05 -6.00 -6.86
N ALA A 120 -2.27 -5.90 -5.78
CA ALA A 120 -2.55 -5.00 -4.67
C ALA A 120 -2.39 -3.53 -5.07
N GLU A 121 -1.31 -3.20 -5.81
CA GLU A 121 -1.07 -1.87 -6.38
C GLU A 121 -2.19 -1.46 -7.34
N SER A 122 -2.58 -2.36 -8.24
CA SER A 122 -3.68 -2.13 -9.17
C SER A 122 -4.99 -1.86 -8.44
N ALA A 123 -5.30 -2.63 -7.40
CA ALA A 123 -6.51 -2.42 -6.59
C ALA A 123 -6.51 -1.07 -5.85
N LEU A 124 -5.34 -0.61 -5.38
CA LEU A 124 -5.20 0.71 -4.77
C LEU A 124 -5.34 1.83 -5.82
N ALA A 125 -4.71 1.69 -6.98
CA ALA A 125 -4.79 2.65 -8.08
C ALA A 125 -6.21 2.77 -8.65
N ASP A 126 -6.94 1.65 -8.76
CA ASP A 126 -8.34 1.62 -9.17
C ASP A 126 -9.24 2.34 -8.17
N PHE A 127 -8.96 2.22 -6.87
CA PHE A 127 -9.67 2.96 -5.82
C PHE A 127 -9.40 4.47 -5.93
N ASP A 128 -8.14 4.88 -6.06
CA ASP A 128 -7.77 6.29 -6.21
C ASP A 128 -8.39 6.91 -7.48
N SER A 129 -8.44 6.15 -8.58
CA SER A 129 -9.03 6.60 -9.85
C SER A 129 -10.56 6.75 -9.80
N GLN A 130 -11.25 6.08 -8.86
CA GLN A 130 -12.69 6.20 -8.66
C GLN A 130 -13.08 7.38 -7.76
N GLU A 131 -12.14 7.94 -6.99
CA GLU A 131 -12.38 9.11 -6.12
C GLU A 131 -12.03 10.46 -6.79
N THR A 132 -11.29 10.46 -7.91
CA THR A 132 -11.12 11.64 -8.81
C THR A 132 -12.29 11.84 -9.78
#